data_AF-A0A1A0XER3-F1
#
_entry.id   AF-A0A1A0XER3-F1
#
_cell.length_a   1.000
_cell.length_b   1.000
_cell.length_c   1.000
_cell.angle_alpha   90.00
_cell.angle_beta   90.00
_cell.angle_gamma   90.00
#
_symmetry.space_group_name_H-M   'P 1'
#
loop_
_entity.id
_entity.type
_entity.pdbx_description
1 polymer ?
#
loop_
_entity_poly.entity_id
_entity_poly.type
_entity_poly.pdbx_seq_one_letter_code
_entity_poly.pdbx_strand_id
1 'polypeptide(L)'
;MNQPQTWRTPGGRTCYTVAYKVEALQEWERCVERGSKTRFLRERGLPQGTMIDWVRARDRGEFEASMLTAVSKDGGRRMMNSRDRAELARLRAENERLKSKVAQAEAAQEVLGKAFELLEGITKGSTDSDEQIPPALMSVEQYREWLNSKGLS
;
A
#
# COMPACT_ATOMS: atom_id res chain seq x y z
N MET A 1 -0.60 10.88 33.80
CA MET A 1 -1.45 9.69 33.60
C MET A 1 -2.89 10.15 33.45
N ASN A 2 -3.48 10.04 32.26
CA ASN A 2 -4.89 10.35 32.07
C ASN A 2 -5.73 9.20 32.67
N GLN A 3 -6.52 9.49 33.70
CA GLN A 3 -7.37 8.45 34.32
C GLN A 3 -8.41 7.97 33.30
N PRO A 4 -8.69 6.66 33.21
CA PRO A 4 -9.69 6.14 32.30
C PRO A 4 -11.06 6.72 32.66
N GLN A 5 -11.55 7.68 31.87
CA GLN A 5 -12.93 8.13 31.97
C GLN A 5 -13.82 6.96 31.52
N THR A 6 -14.34 6.24 32.50
CA THR A 6 -15.19 5.08 32.30
C THR A 6 -16.55 5.32 32.91
N TRP A 7 -17.56 4.78 32.26
CA TRP A 7 -18.90 4.69 32.82
C TRP A 7 -19.36 3.24 32.74
N ARG A 8 -20.29 2.86 33.62
CA ARG A 8 -20.87 1.52 33.61
C ARG A 8 -22.20 1.55 32.87
N THR A 9 -22.42 0.56 32.03
CA THR A 9 -23.74 0.30 31.44
C THR A 9 -24.65 -0.39 32.46
N PRO A 10 -25.99 -0.34 32.29
CA PRO A 10 -26.92 -1.07 33.15
C PRO A 10 -26.65 -2.59 33.26
N GLY A 11 -26.00 -3.18 32.24
CA GLY A 11 -25.55 -4.58 32.25
C GLY A 11 -24.15 -4.81 32.81
N GLY A 12 -23.56 -3.86 33.55
CA GLY A 12 -22.28 -4.02 34.25
C GLY A 12 -21.02 -3.90 33.38
N ARG A 13 -21.15 -3.72 32.05
CA ARG A 13 -20.00 -3.54 31.16
C ARG A 13 -19.36 -2.16 31.38
N THR A 14 -18.04 -2.14 31.55
CA THR A 14 -17.23 -0.93 31.58
C THR A 14 -17.09 -0.37 30.17
N CYS A 15 -17.57 0.85 29.97
CA CYS A 15 -17.36 1.59 28.73
C CYS A 15 -16.23 2.60 28.90
N TYR A 16 -15.50 2.83 27.80
CA TYR A 16 -14.37 3.74 27.74
C TYR A 16 -14.64 4.82 26.71
N THR A 17 -14.23 6.06 26.98
CA THR A 17 -14.33 7.15 26.01
C THR A 17 -13.49 6.84 24.77
N VAL A 18 -13.91 7.37 23.61
CA VAL A 18 -13.14 7.21 22.35
C VAL A 18 -11.74 7.80 22.50
N ALA A 19 -11.61 8.97 23.14
CA ALA A 19 -10.33 9.61 23.42
C ALA A 19 -9.38 8.70 24.22
N TYR A 20 -9.88 8.05 25.27
CA TYR A 20 -9.08 7.13 26.07
C TYR A 20 -8.61 5.92 25.25
N LYS A 21 -9.49 5.34 24.42
CA LYS A 21 -9.15 4.21 23.56
C LYS A 21 -8.03 4.56 22.57
N VAL A 22 -8.11 5.74 21.95
CA VAL A 22 -7.08 6.22 21.01
C VAL A 22 -5.75 6.44 21.70
N GLU A 23 -5.73 7.10 22.87
CA GLU A 23 -4.50 7.30 23.66
C GLU A 23 -3.87 5.96 24.06
N ALA A 24 -4.68 5.02 24.54
CA ALA A 24 -4.23 3.69 24.93
C ALA A 24 -3.63 2.90 23.75
N LEU A 25 -4.22 3.03 22.55
CA LEU A 25 -3.68 2.40 21.33
C LEU A 25 -2.31 2.98 20.94
N GLN A 26 -2.14 4.30 21.01
CA GLN A 26 -0.86 4.93 20.71
C GLN A 26 0.24 4.50 21.69
N GLU A 27 -0.07 4.41 22.99
CA GLU A 27 0.88 3.90 23.98
C GLU A 27 1.19 2.42 23.81
N TRP A 28 0.18 1.62 23.45
CA TRP A 28 0.34 0.20 23.14
C TRP A 28 1.27 -0.05 21.96
N GLU A 29 1.23 0.80 20.94
CA GLU A 29 2.16 0.73 19.79
C GLU A 29 3.59 1.12 20.16
N ARG A 30 3.76 2.09 21.07
CA ARG A 30 5.08 2.48 21.60
C ARG A 30 5.72 1.41 22.48
N CYS A 31 4.97 0.42 22.94
CA CYS A 31 5.48 -0.69 23.74
C CYS A 31 6.25 -1.70 22.87
N VAL A 32 7.56 -1.44 22.68
CA VAL A 32 8.47 -2.26 21.86
C VAL A 32 9.28 -3.28 22.66
N GLU A 33 9.57 -3.00 23.93
CA GLU A 33 10.41 -3.87 24.77
C GLU A 33 9.68 -5.16 25.19
N ARG A 34 10.43 -6.24 25.43
CA ARG A 34 9.86 -7.50 25.89
C ARG A 34 9.13 -7.30 27.22
N GLY A 35 7.83 -7.61 27.25
CA GLY A 35 6.99 -7.49 28.44
C GLY A 35 6.41 -6.09 28.69
N SER A 36 6.80 -5.06 27.93
CA SER A 36 6.27 -3.69 28.05
C SER A 36 4.74 -3.64 27.87
N LYS A 37 4.23 -4.38 26.88
CA LYS A 37 2.79 -4.56 26.64
C LYS A 37 2.05 -5.18 27.84
N THR A 38 2.64 -6.20 28.48
CA THR A 38 2.02 -6.84 29.66
C THR A 38 2.02 -5.90 30.86
N ARG A 39 3.11 -5.17 31.06
CA ARG A 39 3.22 -4.14 32.09
C ARG A 39 2.19 -3.03 31.88
N PHE A 40 2.09 -2.49 30.67
CA PHE A 40 1.11 -1.48 30.27
C PHE A 40 -0.33 -1.92 30.60
N LEU A 41 -0.70 -3.16 30.27
CA LEU A 41 -2.05 -3.68 30.56
C LEU A 41 -2.33 -3.74 32.06
N ARG A 42 -1.34 -4.18 32.86
CA ARG A 42 -1.47 -4.25 34.33
C ARG A 42 -1.57 -2.86 34.95
N GLU A 43 -0.73 -1.91 34.52
CA GLU A 43 -0.73 -0.53 35.01
C GLU A 43 -2.06 0.18 34.73
N ARG A 44 -2.67 -0.08 33.57
CA ARG A 44 -3.98 0.51 33.21
C ARG A 44 -5.18 -0.35 33.63
N GLY A 45 -4.97 -1.51 34.24
CA GLY A 45 -6.05 -2.45 34.60
C GLY A 45 -6.88 -2.90 33.39
N LEU A 46 -6.27 -2.96 32.20
CA LEU A 46 -6.95 -3.29 30.96
C LEU A 46 -6.85 -4.79 30.66
N PRO A 47 -7.98 -5.48 30.44
CA PRO A 47 -7.95 -6.85 29.96
C PRO A 47 -7.30 -6.91 28.57
N GLN A 48 -6.44 -7.92 28.35
CA GLN A 48 -5.76 -8.10 27.06
C GLN A 48 -6.74 -8.22 25.89
N GLY A 49 -7.86 -8.93 26.08
CA GLY A 49 -8.90 -9.06 25.06
C GLY A 49 -9.48 -7.70 24.63
N THR A 50 -9.71 -6.80 25.58
CA THR A 50 -10.21 -5.45 25.31
C THR A 50 -9.25 -4.65 24.44
N MET A 51 -7.94 -4.73 24.70
CA MET A 51 -6.94 -4.06 23.87
C MET A 51 -6.88 -4.65 22.46
N ILE A 52 -6.91 -5.98 22.32
CA ILE A 52 -6.93 -6.65 21.01
C ILE A 52 -8.18 -6.24 20.22
N ASP A 53 -9.33 -6.15 20.87
CA ASP A 53 -10.56 -5.72 20.22
C ASP A 53 -10.48 -4.27 19.76
N TRP A 54 -9.82 -3.38 20.50
CA TRP A 54 -9.59 -2.00 20.08
C TRP A 54 -8.63 -1.91 18.90
N VAL A 55 -7.56 -2.71 18.88
CA VAL A 55 -6.65 -2.78 17.72
C VAL A 55 -7.45 -3.18 16.49
N ARG A 56 -8.26 -4.24 16.58
CA ARG A 56 -9.12 -4.69 15.47
C ARG A 56 -10.15 -3.64 15.07
N ALA A 57 -10.77 -2.94 16.01
CA ALA A 57 -11.74 -1.88 15.74
C ALA A 57 -11.10 -0.68 15.03
N ARG A 58 -9.85 -0.33 15.39
CA ARG A 58 -9.06 0.68 14.68
C ARG A 58 -8.76 0.23 13.26
N ASP A 59 -8.31 -1.01 13.07
CA ASP A 59 -7.95 -1.53 11.75
C ASP A 59 -9.18 -1.60 10.82
N ARG A 60 -10.40 -1.68 11.39
CA ARG A 60 -11.67 -1.55 10.67
C ARG A 60 -12.18 -0.11 10.49
N GLY A 61 -11.46 0.90 10.99
CA GLY A 61 -11.85 2.32 10.90
C GLY A 61 -12.99 2.73 11.84
N GLU A 62 -13.35 1.92 12.84
CA GLU A 62 -14.54 2.17 13.68
C GLU A 62 -14.40 3.42 14.56
N PHE A 63 -13.18 3.80 14.93
CA PHE A 63 -12.94 5.02 15.71
C PHE A 63 -13.16 6.28 14.87
N GLU A 64 -12.82 6.26 13.57
CA GLU A 64 -13.12 7.35 12.64
C GLU A 64 -14.62 7.49 12.44
N ALA A 65 -15.32 6.37 12.21
CA ALA A 65 -16.78 6.34 12.10
C ALA A 65 -17.47 6.82 13.40
N SER A 66 -16.93 6.44 14.57
CA SER A 66 -17.45 6.86 15.87
C SER A 66 -17.21 8.36 16.12
N MET A 67 -16.04 8.89 15.75
CA MET A 67 -15.77 10.34 15.84
C MET A 67 -16.66 11.13 14.87
N LEU A 68 -16.86 10.64 13.65
CA LEU A 68 -17.77 11.25 12.68
C LEU A 68 -19.23 11.24 13.19
N THR A 69 -19.65 10.16 13.83
CA THR A 69 -20.99 10.02 14.43
C THR A 69 -21.15 10.93 15.64
N ALA A 70 -20.13 11.07 16.50
CA ALA A 70 -20.15 11.99 17.63
C ALA A 70 -20.25 13.46 17.18
N VAL A 71 -19.48 13.85 16.15
CA VAL A 71 -19.58 15.16 15.50
C VAL A 71 -20.99 15.39 14.92
N SER A 72 -21.59 14.35 14.35
CA SER A 72 -22.95 14.41 13.80
C SER A 72 -24.03 14.54 14.89
N LYS A 73 -23.83 13.90 16.05
CA LYS A 73 -24.82 13.80 17.14
C LYS A 73 -24.84 15.03 18.06
N ASP A 74 -23.68 15.64 18.35
CA ASP A 74 -23.60 16.82 19.22
C ASP A 74 -23.61 18.16 18.46
N GLY A 75 -23.48 18.16 17.14
CA GLY A 75 -23.32 19.42 16.41
C GLY A 75 -23.39 19.36 14.89
N GLY A 76 -24.01 18.33 14.30
CA GLY A 76 -24.03 18.12 12.84
C GLY A 76 -24.61 19.28 12.00
N ARG A 77 -25.29 20.27 12.61
CA ARG A 77 -25.74 21.50 11.91
C ARG A 77 -24.85 22.73 12.12
N ARG A 78 -23.95 22.74 13.11
CA ARG A 78 -23.30 23.98 13.56
C ARG A 78 -21.79 24.08 13.27
N MET A 79 -21.13 22.98 12.89
CA MET A 79 -19.66 22.93 12.88
C MET A 79 -18.99 22.44 11.59
N MET A 80 -19.71 22.17 10.50
CA MET A 80 -19.02 22.15 9.20
C MET A 80 -18.95 23.59 8.71
N ASN A 81 -17.95 24.32 9.22
CA ASN A 81 -17.78 25.73 8.87
C ASN A 81 -17.50 25.84 7.37
N SER A 82 -17.80 26.99 6.76
CA SER A 82 -17.60 27.21 5.31
C SER A 82 -16.19 26.85 4.84
N ARG A 83 -15.20 27.07 5.72
CA ARG A 83 -13.79 26.71 5.52
C ARG A 83 -13.57 25.20 5.36
N ASP A 84 -14.18 24.38 6.21
CA ASP A 84 -14.03 22.93 6.15
C ASP A 84 -14.66 22.36 4.88
N ARG A 85 -15.80 22.94 4.43
CA ARG A 85 -16.41 22.59 3.13
C ARG A 85 -15.50 22.96 1.96
N ALA A 86 -14.87 24.13 1.99
CA ALA A 86 -13.96 24.58 0.96
C ALA A 86 -12.69 23.72 0.90
N GLU A 87 -12.13 23.35 2.05
CA GLU A 87 -10.98 22.47 2.14
C GLU A 87 -11.29 21.07 1.62
N LEU A 88 -12.46 20.53 1.98
CA LEU A 88 -12.89 19.21 1.53
C LEU A 88 -13.15 19.20 0.01
N ALA A 89 -13.72 20.28 -0.55
CA ALA A 89 -13.85 20.45 -2.00
C ALA A 89 -12.47 20.53 -2.70
N ARG A 90 -11.52 21.29 -2.13
CA ARG A 90 -10.15 21.38 -2.64
C ARG A 90 -9.43 20.03 -2.61
N LEU A 91 -9.55 19.31 -1.50
CA LEU A 91 -8.93 17.99 -1.34
C LEU A 91 -9.50 16.97 -2.32
N ARG A 92 -10.82 17.01 -2.59
CA ARG A 92 -11.44 16.17 -3.63
C ARG A 92 -10.94 16.51 -5.02
N ALA A 93 -10.86 17.80 -5.36
CA ALA A 93 -10.33 18.23 -6.65
C ALA A 93 -8.88 17.80 -6.84
N GLU A 94 -8.06 17.91 -5.79
CA GLU A 94 -6.67 17.46 -5.83
C GLU A 94 -6.57 15.94 -5.93
N ASN A 95 -7.43 15.19 -5.24
CA ASN A 95 -7.45 13.73 -5.32
C ASN A 95 -7.78 13.25 -6.75
N GLU A 96 -8.78 13.85 -7.39
CA GLU A 96 -9.12 13.54 -8.79
C GLU A 96 -7.97 13.92 -9.74
N ARG A 97 -7.32 15.07 -9.53
CA ARG A 97 -6.14 15.45 -10.31
C ARG A 97 -5.00 14.46 -10.16
N LEU A 98 -4.75 13.97 -8.94
CA LEU A 98 -3.71 12.98 -8.67
C LEU A 98 -4.05 11.64 -9.31
N LYS A 99 -5.31 11.19 -9.25
CA LYS A 99 -5.76 9.98 -9.97
C LYS A 99 -5.53 10.08 -11.47
N SER A 100 -5.85 11.22 -12.08
CA SER A 100 -5.61 11.43 -13.51
C SER A 100 -4.11 11.36 -13.85
N LYS A 101 -3.23 11.87 -12.97
CA LYS A 101 -1.77 11.74 -13.16
C LYS A 101 -1.29 10.30 -13.04
N VAL A 102 -1.84 9.54 -12.10
CA VAL A 102 -1.53 8.12 -11.95
C VAL A 102 -1.95 7.36 -13.21
N ALA A 103 -3.18 7.56 -13.68
CA ALA A 103 -3.68 6.94 -14.91
C ALA A 103 -2.80 7.30 -16.14
N GLN A 104 -2.34 8.55 -16.23
CA GLN A 104 -1.43 8.97 -17.29
C GLN A 104 -0.06 8.27 -17.20
N ALA A 105 0.48 8.11 -15.99
CA ALA A 105 1.75 7.42 -15.78
C ALA A 105 1.64 5.92 -16.10
N GLU A 106 0.52 5.28 -15.73
CA GLU A 106 0.23 3.88 -16.07
C GLU A 106 0.14 3.68 -17.58
N ALA A 107 -0.55 4.58 -18.30
CA ALA A 107 -0.61 4.54 -19.76
C ALA A 107 0.78 4.70 -20.41
N ALA A 108 1.62 5.59 -19.86
CA ALA A 108 2.99 5.74 -20.34
C ALA A 108 3.82 4.47 -20.13
N GLN A 109 3.66 3.80 -18.98
CA GLN A 109 4.32 2.52 -18.70
C GLN A 109 3.86 1.43 -19.67
N GLU A 110 2.57 1.38 -20.03
CA GLU A 110 2.07 0.43 -21.01
C GLU A 110 2.68 0.65 -22.40
N VAL A 111 2.76 1.90 -22.86
CA VAL A 111 3.39 2.24 -24.15
C VAL A 111 4.87 1.88 -24.16
N LEU A 112 5.59 2.17 -23.08
CA LEU A 112 6.99 1.80 -22.94
C LEU A 112 7.19 0.28 -22.93
N GLY A 113 6.30 -0.46 -22.26
CA GLY A 113 6.29 -1.92 -22.29
C GLY A 113 6.13 -2.47 -23.70
N LYS A 114 5.15 -1.98 -24.46
CA LYS A 114 4.93 -2.37 -25.87
C LYS A 114 6.11 -2.01 -26.76
N ALA A 115 6.74 -0.85 -26.56
CA ALA A 115 7.93 -0.46 -27.31
C ALA A 115 9.13 -1.39 -27.02
N PHE A 116 9.31 -1.80 -25.75
CA PHE A 116 10.33 -2.76 -25.36
C PHE A 116 10.08 -4.14 -26.00
N GLU A 117 8.83 -4.63 -25.98
CA GLU A 117 8.46 -5.89 -26.65
C GLU A 117 8.75 -5.85 -28.16
N LEU A 118 8.45 -4.74 -28.83
CA LEU A 118 8.77 -4.56 -30.26
C LEU A 118 10.28 -4.58 -30.51
N LEU A 119 11.06 -3.88 -29.68
CA LEU A 119 12.52 -3.88 -29.78
C LEU A 119 13.10 -5.29 -29.57
N GLU A 120 12.59 -6.03 -28.59
CA GLU A 120 12.98 -7.42 -28.35
C GLU A 120 12.62 -8.33 -29.54
N GLY A 121 11.49 -8.09 -30.20
CA GLY A 121 11.11 -8.78 -31.43
C GLY A 121 12.08 -8.51 -32.59
N ILE A 122 12.48 -7.24 -32.79
CA ILE A 122 13.41 -6.84 -33.84
C ILE A 122 14.81 -7.43 -33.58
N THR A 123 15.29 -7.40 -32.34
CA THR A 123 16.62 -7.96 -32.01
C THR A 123 16.65 -9.47 -32.17
N LYS A 124 15.64 -10.20 -31.70
CA LYS A 124 15.51 -11.65 -31.92
C LYS A 124 15.43 -11.99 -33.41
N GLY A 125 14.66 -11.24 -34.19
CA GLY A 125 14.56 -11.44 -35.64
C GLY A 125 15.87 -11.11 -36.38
N SER A 126 16.69 -10.19 -35.87
CA SER A 126 17.97 -9.83 -36.48
C SER A 126 19.06 -10.88 -36.21
N THR A 127 19.01 -11.55 -35.06
CA THR A 127 19.94 -12.65 -34.72
C THR A 127 19.60 -13.99 -35.36
N ASP A 128 18.43 -14.13 -35.98
CA ASP A 128 18.02 -15.35 -36.72
C ASP A 128 18.53 -15.35 -38.17
N SER A 129 19.25 -14.29 -38.56
CA SER A 129 20.09 -14.33 -39.75
C SER A 129 21.28 -15.21 -39.39
N ASP A 130 21.23 -16.49 -39.76
CA ASP A 130 22.35 -17.43 -39.72
C ASP A 130 23.66 -16.66 -40.01
N GLU A 131 24.45 -16.36 -38.98
CA GLU A 131 25.77 -15.73 -39.09
C GLU A 131 26.74 -16.77 -39.67
N GLN A 132 26.40 -17.33 -40.83
CA GLN A 132 27.37 -18.02 -41.65
C GLN A 132 28.27 -16.95 -42.25
N ILE A 133 29.49 -16.88 -41.69
CA ILE A 133 30.63 -16.23 -42.35
C ILE A 133 30.60 -16.69 -43.82
N PRO A 134 30.54 -15.77 -44.80
CA PRO A 134 30.52 -16.13 -46.20
C PRO A 134 31.69 -17.08 -46.49
N PRO A 135 31.49 -18.23 -47.16
CA PRO A 135 32.55 -19.22 -47.35
C PRO A 135 33.77 -18.67 -48.09
N ALA A 136 33.61 -17.58 -48.85
CA ALA A 136 34.69 -16.83 -49.48
C ALA A 136 35.67 -16.15 -48.49
N LEU A 137 35.27 -16.00 -47.22
CA LEU A 137 36.07 -15.42 -46.14
C LEU A 137 36.61 -16.49 -45.17
N MET A 138 36.31 -17.77 -45.38
CA MET A 138 36.83 -18.87 -44.57
C MET A 138 38.24 -19.26 -45.03
N SER A 139 39.10 -19.66 -44.09
CA SER A 139 40.36 -20.32 -44.44
C SER A 139 40.09 -21.64 -45.19
N VAL A 140 41.02 -22.09 -46.03
CA VAL A 140 40.88 -23.31 -46.85
C VAL A 140 40.55 -24.54 -45.99
N GLU A 141 41.21 -24.69 -44.84
CA GLU A 141 40.92 -25.75 -43.86
C GLU A 141 39.49 -25.65 -43.31
N GLN A 142 39.04 -24.44 -42.98
CA GLN A 142 37.70 -24.20 -42.44
C GLN A 142 36.60 -24.46 -43.48
N TYR A 143 36.87 -24.13 -44.75
CA TYR A 143 35.94 -24.39 -45.85
C TYR A 143 35.76 -25.89 -46.12
N ARG A 144 36.84 -26.68 -45.98
CA ARG A 144 36.78 -28.15 -46.09
C ARG A 144 35.95 -28.78 -44.98
N GLU A 145 36.14 -28.34 -43.74
CA GLU A 145 35.33 -28.78 -42.60
C GLU A 145 33.85 -28.40 -42.78
N TRP A 146 33.59 -27.20 -43.34
CA TRP A 146 32.24 -26.75 -43.65
C TRP A 146 31.57 -27.61 -44.73
N LEU A 147 32.26 -27.93 -45.83
CA LEU A 147 31.77 -28.83 -46.88
C LEU A 147 31.45 -30.23 -46.34
N ASN A 148 32.33 -30.76 -45.48
CA ASN A 148 32.11 -32.05 -44.81
C ASN A 148 30.89 -32.01 -43.87
N SER A 149 30.72 -30.92 -43.12
CA SER A 149 29.60 -30.74 -42.20
C SER A 149 28.23 -30.67 -42.91
N LYS A 150 28.23 -30.17 -44.16
CA LYS A 150 27.04 -30.04 -45.01
C LYS A 150 26.83 -31.26 -45.93
N GLY A 151 27.74 -32.24 -45.93
CA GLY A 151 27.66 -33.43 -46.80
C GLY A 151 27.85 -33.12 -48.28
N LEU A 152 28.54 -32.03 -48.60
CA LEU A 152 28.79 -31.52 -49.96
C LEU A 152 30.19 -31.89 -50.48
N SER A 153 30.92 -32.74 -49.75
CA SER A 153 32.29 -33.17 -50.07
C SER A 153 32.36 -34.31 -51.08
#